data_AF-A0A844Q6J7-F1
#
_entry.id   AF-A0A844Q6J7-F1
#
_cell.length_a   1.000
_cell.length_b   1.000
_cell.length_c   1.000
_cell.angle_alpha   90.00
_cell.angle_beta   90.00
_cell.angle_gamma   90.00
#
_symmetry.space_group_name_H-M   'P 1'
#
loop_
_entity.id
_entity.type
_entity.pdbx_description
1 polymer ?
#
loop_
_entity_poly.entity_id
_entity_poly.type
_entity_poly.pdbx_seq_one_letter_code
_entity_poly.pdbx_strand_id
1 'polypeptide(L)' 'MEILFDDKYEYRTFATIEERGGSDFTYTSITAIEPLKNGTLHFLAEVPEEVANGSEPLVVTIAVNGQSFEHRIR' A
#
# COMPACT_ATOMS: atom_id res chain seq x y z
N MET A 1 -2.39 0.31 -5.97
CA MET A 1 -3.05 -0.39 -4.87
C MET A 1 -4.19 0.50 -4.42
N GLU A 2 -5.32 -0.10 -4.09
CA GLU A 2 -6.55 0.59 -3.72
C GLU A 2 -7.11 -0.06 -2.46
N ILE A 3 -7.73 0.75 -1.61
CA ILE A 3 -8.43 0.30 -0.41
C ILE A 3 -9.91 0.59 -0.60
N LEU A 4 -10.75 -0.41 -0.39
CA LEU A 4 -12.20 -0.32 -0.42
C LEU A 4 -12.75 -0.52 1.01
N PHE A 5 -13.45 0.49 1.51
CA PHE A 5 -14.11 0.47 2.81
C PHE A 5 -15.63 0.48 2.65
N ASP A 6 -16.32 -0.36 3.42
CA ASP A 6 -17.78 -0.49 3.42
C ASP A 6 -18.35 -0.71 2.00
N ASP A 7 -17.60 -1.43 1.16
CA ASP A 7 -17.91 -1.74 -0.24
C ASP A 7 -18.25 -0.50 -1.12
N LYS A 8 -17.87 0.71 -0.67
CA LYS A 8 -18.33 1.97 -1.26
C LYS A 8 -17.24 3.04 -1.36
N TYR A 9 -16.41 3.17 -0.34
CA TYR A 9 -15.45 4.26 -0.24
C TYR A 9 -14.08 3.77 -0.67
N GLU A 10 -13.55 4.37 -1.73
CA GLU A 10 -12.25 4.03 -2.30
C GLU A 10 -11.18 5.03 -1.83
N TYR A 11 -10.06 4.49 -1.34
CA TYR A 11 -8.90 5.27 -0.93
C TYR A 11 -7.68 4.85 -1.75
N ARG A 12 -7.00 5.86 -2.31
CA ARG A 12 -5.76 5.67 -3.06
C ARG A 12 -4.58 5.59 -2.12
N THR A 13 -3.64 4.73 -2.46
CA THR A 13 -2.38 4.60 -1.74
C THR A 13 -1.26 5.37 -2.43
N PHE A 14 -0.27 5.80 -1.66
CA PHE A 14 1.04 6.20 -2.17
C PHE A 14 2.12 5.21 -1.71
N ALA A 15 3.23 5.16 -2.43
CA ALA A 15 4.31 4.22 -2.14
C ALA A 15 5.58 4.95 -1.69
N THR A 16 6.20 4.43 -0.63
CA THR A 16 7.54 4.79 -0.17
C THR A 16 8.44 3.56 -0.17
N ILE A 17 9.75 3.73 -0.23
CA ILE A 17 10.73 2.63 -0.24
C ILE A 17 11.70 2.80 0.93
N GLU A 18 12.02 1.69 1.59
CA GLU A 18 13.02 1.68 2.67
C GLU A 18 14.40 2.05 2.15
N GLU A 19 15.06 2.95 2.86
CA GLU A 19 16.49 3.19 2.75
C GLU A 19 17.20 2.60 3.98
N ARG A 20 18.49 2.23 3.82
CA ARG A 20 19.36 1.81 4.94
C ARG A 20 18.73 0.72 5.81
N GLY A 21 18.07 -0.25 5.19
CA GLY A 21 17.45 -1.38 5.88
C GLY A 21 16.25 -1.02 6.74
N GLY A 22 15.47 0.00 6.35
CA GLY A 22 14.24 0.40 7.03
C GLY A 22 14.45 1.40 8.18
N SER A 23 15.66 1.95 8.32
CA SER A 23 15.92 3.05 9.26
C SER A 23 15.52 4.42 8.71
N ASP A 24 15.23 4.51 7.41
CA ASP A 24 14.71 5.71 6.76
C ASP A 24 13.82 5.34 5.56
N PHE A 25 13.06 6.31 5.04
CA PHE A 25 12.18 6.15 3.89
C PHE A 25 12.43 7.23 2.84
N THR A 26 12.37 6.86 1.56
CA THR A 26 12.51 7.81 0.46
C THR A 26 11.42 7.61 -0.62
N TYR A 27 11.30 8.59 -1.51
CA TYR A 27 10.29 8.56 -2.56
C TYR A 27 10.61 7.51 -3.61
N THR A 28 9.62 6.66 -3.90
CA THR A 28 9.72 5.62 -4.94
C THR A 28 10.01 6.18 -6.33
N SER A 29 9.63 7.43 -6.60
CA SER A 29 9.81 8.08 -7.91
C SER A 29 11.27 8.39 -8.26
N ILE A 30 12.18 8.41 -7.28
CA ILE A 30 13.59 8.78 -7.48
C ILE A 30 14.57 7.65 -7.14
N THR A 31 14.06 6.47 -6.79
CA THR A 31 14.86 5.34 -6.32
C THR A 31 14.78 4.18 -7.30
N ALA A 32 15.94 3.63 -7.67
CA ALA A 32 16.05 2.41 -8.46
C ALA A 32 16.52 1.24 -7.58
N ILE A 33 15.97 0.06 -7.82
CA ILE A 33 16.47 -1.18 -7.22
C ILE A 33 17.54 -1.75 -8.16
N GLU A 34 18.77 -1.86 -7.68
CA GLU A 34 19.88 -2.40 -8.49
C GLU A 34 19.62 -3.87 -8.87
N PRO A 35 20.18 -4.34 -10.00
CA PRO A 35 20.06 -5.75 -10.39
C PRO A 35 20.48 -6.71 -9.28
N LEU A 36 19.68 -7.75 -9.06
CA LEU A 36 19.90 -8.78 -8.03
C LEU A 36 19.87 -8.25 -6.59
N LYS A 37 19.38 -7.03 -6.36
CA LYS A 37 19.05 -6.51 -5.03
C LYS A 37 17.55 -6.58 -4.78
N ASN A 38 17.19 -6.58 -3.50
CA ASN A 38 15.81 -6.49 -3.04
C ASN A 38 15.58 -5.09 -2.43
N GLY A 39 14.38 -4.57 -2.58
CA GLY A 39 13.92 -3.37 -1.90
C GLY A 39 12.54 -3.62 -1.27
N THR A 40 12.29 -3.01 -0.12
CA THR A 40 11.00 -3.11 0.57
C THR A 40 10.16 -1.87 0.25
N LEU A 41 9.04 -2.08 -0.44
CA LEU A 41 8.04 -1.05 -0.71
C LEU A 41 6.98 -1.06 0.37
N HIS A 42 6.61 0.13 0.84
CA HIS A 42 5.48 0.36 1.73
C HIS A 42 4.42 1.14 0.99
N PHE A 43 3.21 0.58 0.91
CA PHE A 43 2.04 1.28 0.39
C PHE A 43 1.24 1.81 1.57
N LEU A 44 1.07 3.13 1.62
CA LEU A 44 0.40 3.84 2.70
C LEU A 44 -0.86 4.51 2.14
N ALA A 45 -1.90 4.60 2.97
CA ALA A 45 -3.11 5.33 2.66
C ALA A 45 -3.46 6.26 3.82
N GLU A 46 -3.79 7.51 3.49
CA GLU A 46 -4.41 8.43 4.44
C GLU A 46 -5.92 8.20 4.41
N VAL A 47 -6.47 7.82 5.56
CA VAL A 47 -7.90 7.51 5.70
C VAL A 47 -8.46 8.20 6.94
N PRO A 48 -9.77 8.53 6.96
CA PRO A 48 -10.44 9.00 8.17
C PRO A 48 -10.35 7.99 9.33
N GLU A 49 -10.46 8.48 10.56
CA GLU A 49 -10.37 7.66 11.77
C GLU A 49 -11.38 6.50 11.80
N GLU A 50 -12.60 6.74 11.29
CA GLU A 50 -13.65 5.71 11.17
C GLU A 50 -13.22 4.54 10.27
N VAL A 51 -12.40 4.78 9.24
CA VAL A 51 -11.90 3.71 8.37
C VAL A 51 -10.80 2.93 9.08
N ALA A 52 -9.98 3.57 9.90
CA ALA A 52 -8.95 2.88 10.67
C ALA A 52 -9.57 2.00 11.78
N ASN A 53 -10.50 2.58 12.55
CA ASN A 53 -11.00 2.00 13.79
C ASN A 53 -12.40 1.34 13.69
N GLY A 54 -13.06 1.47 12.53
CA GLY A 54 -14.39 0.90 12.27
C GLY A 54 -14.41 -0.62 12.22
N SER A 55 -15.62 -1.15 12.10
CA SER A 55 -15.89 -2.60 12.04
C SER A 55 -16.37 -3.07 10.67
N GLU A 56 -16.62 -2.12 9.78
CA GLU A 56 -17.11 -2.32 8.43
C GLU A 56 -16.01 -2.97 7.57
N PRO A 57 -16.40 -3.68 6.50
CA PRO A 57 -15.47 -4.35 5.61
C PRO A 57 -14.34 -3.44 5.14
N LEU A 58 -13.11 -3.93 5.18
CA LEU A 58 -11.94 -3.24 4.65
C LEU A 58 -11.13 -4.19 3.79
N VAL A 59 -11.07 -3.90 2.50
CA VAL A 59 -10.44 -4.75 1.49
C VAL A 59 -9.33 -3.96 0.80
N VAL A 60 -8.18 -4.59 0.58
CA VAL A 60 -7.10 -4.04 -0.24
C VAL A 60 -6.95 -4.85 -1.52
N THR A 61 -6.79 -4.15 -2.64
CA THR A 61 -6.56 -4.75 -3.95
C THR A 61 -5.27 -4.22 -4.57
N ILE A 62 -4.45 -5.14 -5.07
CA ILE A 62 -3.22 -4.81 -5.79
C ILE A 62 -3.16 -5.57 -7.12
N ALA A 63 -2.83 -4.85 -8.19
CA ALA A 63 -2.58 -5.43 -9.49
C ALA A 63 -1.06 -5.55 -9.72
N VAL A 64 -0.58 -6.76 -9.96
CA VAL A 64 0.83 -7.05 -10.27
C VAL A 64 0.88 -7.88 -11.53
N ASN A 65 1.64 -7.44 -12.54
CA ASN A 65 1.77 -8.12 -13.84
C ASN A 65 0.42 -8.49 -14.49
N GLY A 66 -0.57 -7.60 -14.38
CA GLY A 66 -1.92 -7.80 -14.93
C GLY A 66 -2.82 -8.75 -14.13
N GLN A 67 -2.36 -9.25 -12.99
CA GLN A 67 -3.15 -10.09 -12.09
C GLN A 67 -3.57 -9.27 -10.86
N SER A 68 -4.86 -9.33 -10.51
CA SER A 68 -5.36 -8.73 -9.27
C SER A 68 -5.29 -9.71 -8.12
N PHE A 69 -4.82 -9.21 -6.99
CA PHE A 69 -4.79 -9.89 -5.71
C PHE A 69 -5.61 -9.07 -4.73
N GLU A 70 -6.48 -9.74 -3.99
CA GLU A 70 -7.34 -9.15 -2.98
C GLU A 70 -6.95 -9.68 -1.60
N HIS A 71 -6.94 -8.80 -0.61
CA HIS A 71 -6.81 -9.19 0.78
C HIS A 71 -7.86 -8.47 1.63
N ARG A 72 -8.68 -9.25 2.33
CA ARG A 72 -9.65 -8.74 3.29
C ARG A 72 -8.97 -8.56 4.64
N ILE A 73 -8.84 -7.30 5.07
CA ILE A 73 -8.25 -6.92 6.34
C ILE A 73 -9.25 -7.20 7.47
N ARG A 74 -10.53 -6.91 7.22
CA ARG A 74 -11.70 -7.28 8.05
C ARG A 74 -12.96 -7.35 7.19
#